data_AF-A0A8E2ICV2-F1
#
_entry.id   AF-A0A8E2ICV2-F1
#
_cell.length_a   1.000
_cell.length_b   1.000
_cell.length_c   1.000
_cell.angle_alpha   90.00
_cell.angle_beta   90.00
_cell.angle_gamma   90.00
#
_symmetry.space_group_name_H-M   'P 1'
#
loop_
_entity.id
_entity.type
_entity.pdbx_description
1 polymer ?
#
loop_
_entity_poly.entity_id
_entity_poly.type
_entity_poly.pdbx_seq_one_letter_code
_entity_poly.pdbx_strand_id
1 'polypeptide(L)'
;MKSGALTPISKYEGIGGWLILVMISLLLTTIASIFFVKDIVVDYFQPEVWREITTAGSDFYHPLFVPIIIFEVVINCIFFVIVPIFLLVLMFKKNRLFPKAMIYYLVGSLILQIIDTALVVNTIYTLDAYKDIQPEYTASAYKEIGQSLIYTFIWIPYFQISKRVKATFLKEPFDYKPAKKETAVASIPAENLFRTYHNKRVVLVKGKRRKELKKRPFSDN
;
A
#
# COMPACT_ATOMS: atom_id res chain seq x y z
N MET A 1 31.81 -28.31 18.06
CA MET A 1 31.52 -27.05 17.35
C MET A 1 30.40 -27.30 16.34
N LYS A 2 29.20 -26.76 16.56
CA LYS A 2 28.09 -26.88 15.59
C LYS A 2 28.40 -25.94 14.43
N SER A 3 28.67 -26.50 13.26
CA SER A 3 28.77 -25.78 11.99
C SER A 3 27.51 -24.93 11.82
N GLY A 4 27.68 -23.60 11.88
CA GLY A 4 26.61 -22.64 11.64
C GLY A 4 26.24 -22.70 10.17
N ALA A 5 25.30 -23.57 9.82
CA ALA A 5 24.71 -23.62 8.49
C ALA A 5 24.11 -22.24 8.19
N LEU A 6 24.74 -21.51 7.28
CA LEU A 6 24.22 -20.26 6.74
C LEU A 6 22.88 -20.59 6.09
N THR A 7 21.78 -20.26 6.76
CA THR A 7 20.45 -20.38 6.18
C THR A 7 20.43 -19.58 4.88
N PRO A 8 20.05 -20.18 3.74
CA PRO A 8 20.04 -19.46 2.48
C PRO A 8 19.11 -18.25 2.61
N ILE A 9 19.65 -17.05 2.37
CA ILE A 9 18.89 -15.80 2.36
C ILE A 9 17.73 -16.01 1.39
N SER A 10 16.50 -15.98 1.91
CA SER A 10 15.35 -16.24 1.06
C SER A 10 15.29 -15.13 -0.01
N LYS A 11 15.00 -15.47 -1.26
CA LYS A 11 14.85 -14.50 -2.38
C LYS A 11 13.87 -13.35 -2.05
N TYR A 12 13.02 -13.53 -1.05
CA TYR A 12 11.98 -12.59 -0.64
C TYR A 12 12.35 -11.73 0.56
N GLU A 13 13.54 -11.90 1.13
CA GLU A 13 13.97 -11.15 2.31
C GLU A 13 14.37 -9.71 1.92
N GLY A 14 13.83 -8.73 2.65
CA GLY A 14 14.17 -7.32 2.50
C GLY A 14 13.08 -6.46 1.85
N ILE A 15 13.28 -5.16 1.97
CA ILE A 15 12.37 -4.14 1.43
C ILE A 15 12.54 -4.10 -0.09
N GLY A 16 11.50 -4.49 -0.82
CA GLY A 16 11.51 -4.54 -2.27
C GLY A 16 10.15 -4.90 -2.87
N GLY A 17 10.03 -4.83 -4.19
CA GLY A 17 8.76 -5.08 -4.89
C GLY A 17 7.64 -4.18 -4.36
N TRP A 18 6.47 -4.76 -4.06
CA TRP A 18 5.30 -4.04 -3.55
C TRP A 18 5.52 -3.26 -2.24
N LEU A 19 6.52 -3.64 -1.42
CA LEU A 19 6.85 -2.84 -0.22
C LEU A 19 7.38 -1.44 -0.57
N ILE A 20 7.96 -1.25 -1.76
CA ILE A 20 8.42 0.07 -2.20
C ILE A 20 7.21 1.01 -2.38
N LEU A 21 6.09 0.50 -2.91
CA LEU A 21 4.88 1.30 -3.07
C LEU A 21 4.30 1.73 -1.71
N VAL A 22 4.35 0.85 -0.71
CA VAL A 22 3.96 1.19 0.67
C VAL A 22 4.85 2.29 1.25
N MET A 23 6.16 2.19 1.04
CA MET A 23 7.10 3.21 1.51
C MET A 23 6.82 4.56 0.86
N ILE A 24 6.61 4.57 -0.46
CA ILE A 24 6.26 5.79 -1.20
C ILE A 24 4.93 6.36 -0.70
N SER A 25 3.90 5.53 -0.48
CA SER A 25 2.61 6.03 0.01
C SER A 25 2.73 6.65 1.40
N LEU A 26 3.49 6.05 2.33
CA LEU A 26 3.71 6.64 3.65
C LEU A 26 4.43 8.01 3.57
N LEU A 27 5.42 8.13 2.69
CA LEU A 27 6.12 9.40 2.46
C LEU A 27 5.20 10.46 1.85
N LEU A 28 4.44 10.09 0.82
CA LEU A 28 3.50 11.00 0.16
C LEU A 28 2.40 11.45 1.12
N THR A 29 1.83 10.55 1.92
CA THR A 29 0.84 10.92 2.95
C THR A 29 1.43 11.90 3.96
N THR A 30 2.65 11.64 4.46
CA THR A 30 3.32 12.53 5.41
C THR A 30 3.47 13.94 4.84
N ILE A 31 3.98 14.04 3.60
CA ILE A 31 4.21 15.33 2.94
C ILE A 31 2.89 16.04 2.66
N ALA A 32 1.90 15.33 2.10
CA ALA A 32 0.59 15.89 1.80
C ALA A 32 -0.09 16.43 3.06
N SER A 33 -0.05 15.70 4.17
CA SER A 33 -0.66 16.12 5.44
C SER A 33 0.05 17.33 6.08
N ILE A 34 1.36 17.49 5.88
CA ILE A 34 2.06 18.71 6.32
C ILE A 34 1.56 19.93 5.54
N PHE A 35 1.42 19.82 4.22
CA PHE A 35 0.88 20.91 3.40
C PHE A 35 -0.57 21.20 3.76
N PHE A 36 -1.38 20.16 3.95
CA PHE A 36 -2.77 20.28 4.35
C PHE A 36 -2.94 21.04 5.68
N VAL A 37 -2.18 20.67 6.71
CA VAL A 37 -2.20 21.38 8.01
C VAL A 37 -1.77 22.83 7.85
N LYS A 38 -0.72 23.08 7.06
CA LYS A 38 -0.25 24.44 6.79
C LYS A 38 -1.36 25.26 6.11
N ASP A 39 -2.04 24.71 5.12
CA ASP A 39 -3.09 25.43 4.39
C ASP A 39 -4.30 25.69 5.30
N ILE A 40 -4.73 24.72 6.14
CA ILE A 40 -5.76 24.96 7.16
C ILE A 40 -5.38 26.11 8.09
N VAL A 41 -4.14 26.12 8.60
CA VAL A 41 -3.68 27.16 9.52
C VAL A 41 -3.64 28.52 8.82
N VAL A 42 -3.19 28.58 7.57
CA VAL A 42 -3.08 29.83 6.80
C VAL A 42 -4.45 30.38 6.42
N ASP A 43 -5.42 29.53 6.09
CA ASP A 43 -6.71 29.96 5.56
C ASP A 43 -7.70 30.27 6.69
N TYR A 44 -7.82 29.41 7.70
CA TYR A 44 -8.85 29.55 8.73
C TYR A 44 -8.45 30.48 9.89
N PHE A 45 -7.16 30.67 10.17
CA PHE A 45 -6.71 31.55 11.26
C PHE A 45 -6.44 32.99 10.80
N GLN A 46 -6.85 33.36 9.58
CA GLN A 46 -6.88 34.76 9.18
C GLN A 46 -7.92 35.51 10.02
N PRO A 47 -7.63 36.73 10.53
CA PRO A 47 -8.55 37.45 11.42
C PRO A 47 -9.96 37.62 10.85
N GLU A 48 -10.06 37.83 9.55
CA GLU A 48 -11.33 38.02 8.84
C GLU A 48 -12.14 36.72 8.81
N VAL A 49 -11.54 35.63 8.33
CA VAL A 49 -12.18 34.30 8.24
C VAL A 49 -12.53 33.78 9.63
N TRP A 50 -11.61 33.90 10.57
CA TRP A 50 -11.81 33.47 11.95
C TRP A 50 -13.01 34.18 12.59
N ARG A 51 -13.16 35.49 12.36
CA ARG A 51 -14.31 36.24 12.87
C ARG A 51 -15.63 35.78 12.23
N GLU A 52 -15.64 35.49 10.92
CA GLU A 52 -16.83 34.99 10.23
C GLU A 52 -17.32 33.65 10.83
N ILE A 53 -16.41 32.70 11.04
CA ILE A 53 -16.80 31.36 11.53
C ILE A 53 -17.06 31.30 13.04
N THR A 54 -16.66 32.32 13.81
CA THR A 54 -16.80 32.34 15.29
C THR A 54 -17.85 33.31 15.81
N THR A 55 -18.30 34.28 15.01
CA THR A 55 -19.28 35.28 15.45
C THR A 55 -20.70 34.74 15.30
N ALA A 56 -21.39 34.56 16.42
CA ALA A 56 -22.80 34.14 16.40
C ALA A 56 -23.65 35.13 15.58
N GLY A 57 -24.40 34.59 14.61
CA GLY A 57 -25.22 35.39 13.68
C GLY A 57 -24.54 35.72 12.35
N SER A 58 -23.27 35.33 12.12
CA SER A 58 -22.69 35.32 10.77
C SER A 58 -23.32 34.21 9.93
N ASP A 59 -23.40 34.44 8.61
CA ASP A 59 -23.85 33.46 7.61
C ASP A 59 -23.00 32.18 7.60
N PHE A 60 -21.74 32.27 8.07
CA PHE A 60 -20.78 31.15 8.15
C PHE A 60 -20.59 30.62 9.57
N TYR A 61 -21.41 31.01 10.53
CA TYR A 61 -21.27 30.54 11.90
C TYR A 61 -21.89 29.15 12.09
N HIS A 62 -21.09 28.21 12.61
CA HIS A 62 -21.60 26.95 13.14
C HIS A 62 -20.88 26.57 14.45
N PRO A 63 -21.60 26.16 15.52
CA PRO A 63 -20.98 25.83 16.80
C PRO A 63 -19.89 24.75 16.74
N LEU A 64 -19.96 23.85 15.75
CA LEU A 64 -18.98 22.77 15.56
C LEU A 64 -17.77 23.14 14.70
N PHE A 65 -17.72 24.31 14.05
CA PHE A 65 -16.62 24.62 13.13
C PHE A 65 -15.25 24.69 13.81
N VAL A 66 -15.14 25.45 14.91
CA VAL A 66 -13.87 25.53 15.64
C VAL A 66 -13.44 24.15 16.18
N PRO A 67 -14.32 23.35 16.84
CA PRO A 67 -13.99 21.99 17.23
C PRO A 67 -13.52 21.10 16.07
N ILE A 68 -14.16 21.18 14.90
CA ILE A 68 -13.79 20.38 13.71
C ILE A 68 -12.43 20.80 13.18
N ILE A 69 -12.15 22.09 13.04
CA ILE A 69 -10.85 22.60 12.57
C ILE A 69 -9.73 22.12 13.52
N ILE A 70 -9.94 22.20 14.84
CA ILE A 70 -8.96 21.71 15.82
C ILE A 70 -8.78 20.20 15.69
N PHE A 71 -9.87 19.44 15.57
CA PHE A 71 -9.83 17.99 15.37
C PHE A 71 -9.03 17.64 14.11
N GLU A 72 -9.27 18.34 13.00
CA GLU A 72 -8.64 18.11 11.72
C GLU A 72 -7.13 18.39 11.76
N VAL A 73 -6.71 19.50 12.38
CA VAL A 73 -5.28 19.81 12.60
C VAL A 73 -4.62 18.75 13.48
N VAL A 74 -5.24 18.39 14.60
CA VAL A 74 -4.69 17.42 15.56
C VAL A 74 -4.55 16.04 14.92
N ILE A 75 -5.59 15.55 14.23
CA ILE A 75 -5.56 14.24 13.58
C ILE A 75 -4.57 14.22 12.43
N ASN A 76 -4.47 15.28 11.62
CA ASN A 76 -3.46 15.34 10.57
C ASN A 76 -2.03 15.33 11.13
N CYS A 77 -1.76 16.09 12.19
CA CYS A 77 -0.45 16.10 12.84
C CYS A 77 -0.11 14.73 13.46
N ILE A 78 -1.02 14.15 14.23
CA ILE A 78 -0.74 12.93 14.97
C ILE A 78 -0.85 11.70 14.06
N PHE A 79 -2.02 11.50 13.45
CA PHE A 79 -2.34 10.28 12.74
C PHE A 79 -1.74 10.25 11.33
N PHE A 80 -1.69 11.38 10.61
CA PHE A 80 -1.23 11.38 9.22
C PHE A 80 0.22 11.86 9.02
N VAL A 81 0.86 12.42 10.05
CA VAL A 81 2.31 12.77 10.01
C VAL A 81 3.12 11.88 10.94
N ILE A 82 2.83 11.87 12.25
CA ILE A 82 3.67 11.15 13.22
C ILE A 82 3.57 9.62 13.03
N VAL A 83 2.38 9.06 12.85
CA VAL A 83 2.21 7.61 12.69
C VAL A 83 2.89 7.07 11.41
N PRO A 84 2.77 7.69 10.21
CA PRO A 84 3.51 7.27 9.03
C PRO A 84 5.03 7.30 9.19
N ILE A 85 5.58 8.34 9.84
CA ILE A 85 7.01 8.41 10.17
C ILE A 85 7.41 7.23 11.07
N PHE A 86 6.61 6.96 12.10
CA PHE A 86 6.83 5.81 12.97
C PHE A 86 6.78 4.47 12.22
N LEU A 87 5.81 4.30 11.30
CA LEU A 87 5.69 3.12 10.45
C LEU A 87 6.91 2.97 9.53
N LEU A 88 7.42 4.06 8.94
CA LEU A 88 8.66 4.05 8.17
C LEU A 88 9.85 3.60 9.02
N VAL A 89 9.97 4.10 10.25
CA VAL A 89 11.02 3.65 11.19
C VAL A 89 10.89 2.15 11.48
N LEU A 90 9.69 1.64 11.73
CA LEU A 90 9.46 0.20 11.91
C LEU A 90 9.80 -0.60 10.65
N MET A 91 9.47 -0.05 9.49
CA MET A 91 9.74 -0.65 8.18
C MET A 91 11.23 -0.82 7.94
N PHE A 92 12.02 0.24 8.11
CA PHE A 92 13.47 0.21 7.91
C PHE A 92 14.20 -0.63 8.97
N LYS A 93 13.69 -0.65 10.20
CA LYS A 93 14.18 -1.57 11.25
C LYS A 93 13.77 -3.02 11.01
N LYS A 94 13.00 -3.33 9.95
CA LYS A 94 12.44 -4.65 9.66
C LYS A 94 11.73 -5.26 10.89
N ASN A 95 11.02 -4.42 11.64
CA ASN A 95 10.40 -4.81 12.89
C ASN A 95 9.15 -5.66 12.64
N ARG A 96 9.00 -6.77 13.37
CA ARG A 96 7.80 -7.65 13.34
C ARG A 96 6.47 -6.96 13.65
N LEU A 97 6.50 -5.79 14.30
CA LEU A 97 5.32 -4.99 14.56
C LEU A 97 4.78 -4.27 13.31
N PHE A 98 5.64 -4.01 12.32
CA PHE A 98 5.28 -3.22 11.14
C PHE A 98 4.03 -3.74 10.40
N PRO A 99 3.90 -5.04 10.06
CA PRO A 99 2.74 -5.49 9.29
C PRO A 99 1.41 -5.30 10.03
N LYS A 100 1.39 -5.55 11.36
CA LYS A 100 0.19 -5.35 12.17
C LYS A 100 -0.13 -3.86 12.32
N ALA A 101 0.88 -3.04 12.58
CA ALA A 101 0.73 -1.59 12.70
C ALA A 101 0.22 -0.96 11.39
N MET A 102 0.69 -1.43 10.23
CA MET A 102 0.16 -1.00 8.93
C MET A 102 -1.32 -1.33 8.77
N ILE A 103 -1.77 -2.53 9.18
CA ILE A 103 -3.20 -2.89 9.09
C ILE A 103 -4.03 -1.96 9.98
N TYR A 104 -3.60 -1.70 11.22
CA TYR A 104 -4.31 -0.76 12.09
C TYR A 104 -4.32 0.67 11.53
N TYR A 105 -3.22 1.10 10.90
CA TYR A 105 -3.15 2.39 10.24
C TYR A 105 -4.15 2.49 9.07
N LEU A 106 -4.23 1.48 8.21
CA LEU A 106 -5.18 1.46 7.08
C LEU A 106 -6.65 1.47 7.53
N VAL A 107 -6.98 0.68 8.55
CA VAL A 107 -8.34 0.66 9.10
C VAL A 107 -8.64 1.99 9.80
N GLY A 108 -7.70 2.50 10.59
CA GLY A 108 -7.83 3.77 11.28
C GLY A 108 -7.99 4.95 10.31
N SER A 109 -7.22 5.00 9.22
CA SER A 109 -7.34 6.04 8.20
C SER A 109 -8.72 6.04 7.55
N LEU A 110 -9.26 4.85 7.24
CA LEU A 110 -10.59 4.73 6.66
C LEU A 110 -11.68 5.19 7.64
N ILE A 111 -11.60 4.79 8.91
CA ILE A 111 -12.55 5.22 9.94
C ILE A 111 -12.50 6.73 10.15
N LEU A 112 -11.29 7.29 10.28
CA LEU A 112 -11.11 8.73 10.47
C LEU A 112 -11.63 9.53 9.28
N GLN A 113 -11.39 9.06 8.05
CA GLN A 113 -11.94 9.71 6.85
C GLN A 113 -13.48 9.69 6.82
N ILE A 114 -14.11 8.59 7.23
CA ILE A 114 -15.58 8.51 7.32
C ILE A 114 -16.12 9.48 8.39
N ILE A 115 -15.48 9.52 9.57
CA ILE A 115 -15.87 10.43 10.66
C ILE A 115 -15.73 11.88 10.20
N ASP A 116 -14.59 12.23 9.62
CA ASP A 116 -14.30 13.58 9.12
C ASP A 116 -15.32 14.02 8.07
N THR A 117 -15.56 13.18 7.06
CA THR A 117 -16.60 13.43 6.04
C THR A 117 -17.97 13.62 6.69
N ALA A 118 -18.35 12.78 7.65
CA ALA A 118 -19.65 12.90 8.31
C ALA A 118 -19.78 14.20 9.11
N LEU A 119 -18.73 14.65 9.78
CA LEU A 119 -18.69 15.92 10.51
C LEU A 119 -18.83 17.10 9.55
N VAL A 120 -18.03 17.14 8.48
CA VAL A 120 -18.07 18.24 7.51
C VAL A 120 -19.41 18.27 6.79
N VAL A 121 -19.91 17.14 6.28
CA VAL A 121 -21.25 17.05 5.66
C VAL A 121 -22.33 17.54 6.63
N ASN A 122 -22.30 17.12 7.90
CA ASN A 122 -23.27 17.60 8.88
C ASN A 122 -23.24 19.12 9.03
N THR A 123 -22.06 19.74 9.07
CA THR A 123 -21.95 21.20 9.20
C THR A 123 -22.34 21.96 7.93
N ILE A 124 -21.82 21.60 6.75
CA ILE A 124 -22.08 22.37 5.53
C ILE A 124 -23.53 22.26 5.05
N TYR A 125 -24.23 21.17 5.39
CA TYR A 125 -25.65 20.99 5.04
C TYR A 125 -26.61 21.75 5.95
N THR A 126 -26.13 22.31 7.07
CA THR A 126 -26.95 23.12 7.98
C THR A 126 -26.93 24.61 7.65
N LEU A 127 -26.06 25.03 6.72
CA LEU A 127 -25.81 26.43 6.40
C LEU A 127 -26.08 26.71 4.92
N ASP A 128 -26.96 27.68 4.66
CA ASP A 128 -27.30 28.09 3.29
C ASP A 128 -26.09 28.64 2.52
N ALA A 129 -25.11 29.21 3.23
CA ALA A 129 -23.88 29.77 2.65
C ALA A 129 -23.03 28.74 1.88
N TYR A 130 -23.22 27.44 2.14
CA TYR A 130 -22.47 26.36 1.47
C TYR A 130 -23.31 25.56 0.46
N LYS A 131 -24.56 25.97 0.19
CA LYS A 131 -25.49 25.22 -0.66
C LYS A 131 -24.95 24.94 -2.07
N ASP A 132 -24.20 25.88 -2.63
CA ASP A 132 -23.65 25.75 -3.97
C ASP A 132 -22.51 24.72 -4.05
N ILE A 133 -21.77 24.50 -2.96
CA ILE A 133 -20.65 23.55 -2.91
C ILE A 133 -21.04 22.16 -2.41
N GLN A 134 -22.19 22.01 -1.74
CA GLN A 134 -22.66 20.76 -1.15
C GLN A 134 -22.65 19.55 -2.12
N PRO A 135 -23.17 19.65 -3.36
CA PRO A 135 -23.21 18.50 -4.27
C PRO A 135 -21.82 18.07 -4.74
N GLU A 136 -20.96 19.04 -5.03
CA GLU A 136 -19.58 18.78 -5.49
C GLU A 136 -18.74 18.16 -4.37
N TYR A 137 -18.79 18.75 -3.17
CA TYR A 137 -18.09 18.22 -2.00
C TYR A 137 -18.53 16.81 -1.65
N THR A 138 -19.84 16.55 -1.69
CA THR A 138 -20.37 15.22 -1.34
C THR A 138 -19.95 14.17 -2.36
N ALA A 139 -19.94 14.51 -3.65
CA ALA A 139 -19.47 13.60 -4.69
C ALA A 139 -17.97 13.29 -4.57
N SER A 140 -17.14 14.30 -4.27
CA SER A 140 -15.71 14.09 -4.05
C SER A 140 -15.46 13.23 -2.81
N ALA A 141 -16.13 13.52 -1.70
CA ALA A 141 -15.96 12.78 -0.45
C ALA A 141 -16.31 11.28 -0.60
N TYR A 142 -17.44 10.95 -1.26
CA TYR A 142 -17.79 9.54 -1.52
C TYR A 142 -16.80 8.84 -2.45
N LYS A 143 -16.28 9.55 -3.46
CA LYS A 143 -15.26 9.02 -4.35
C LYS A 143 -13.98 8.69 -3.58
N GLU A 144 -13.53 9.58 -2.70
CA GLU A 144 -12.34 9.38 -1.89
C GLU A 144 -12.50 8.21 -0.90
N ILE A 145 -13.65 8.11 -0.23
CA ILE A 145 -13.96 6.96 0.63
C ILE A 145 -13.93 5.66 -0.19
N GLY A 146 -14.51 5.65 -1.39
CA GLY A 146 -14.47 4.50 -2.30
C GLY A 146 -13.05 4.09 -2.69
N GLN A 147 -12.18 5.07 -2.96
CA GLN A 147 -10.76 4.82 -3.25
C GLN A 147 -10.02 4.27 -2.04
N SER A 148 -10.25 4.82 -0.85
CA SER A 148 -9.66 4.36 0.42
C SER A 148 -10.09 2.94 0.78
N LEU A 149 -11.35 2.57 0.48
CA LEU A 149 -11.84 1.20 0.63
C LEU A 149 -11.08 0.23 -0.28
N ILE A 150 -10.99 0.55 -1.58
CA ILE A 150 -10.26 -0.28 -2.55
C ILE A 150 -8.80 -0.43 -2.13
N TYR A 151 -8.16 0.67 -1.75
CA TYR A 151 -6.79 0.68 -1.26
C TYR A 151 -6.63 -0.25 -0.04
N THR A 152 -7.52 -0.14 0.94
CA THR A 152 -7.52 -0.99 2.15
C THR A 152 -7.71 -2.47 1.82
N PHE A 153 -8.64 -2.81 0.93
CA PHE A 153 -8.89 -4.18 0.48
C PHE A 153 -7.73 -4.79 -0.29
N ILE A 154 -6.91 -3.99 -0.96
CA ILE A 154 -5.69 -4.47 -1.62
C ILE A 154 -4.59 -4.73 -0.60
N TRP A 155 -4.37 -3.79 0.32
CA TRP A 155 -3.20 -3.81 1.19
C TRP A 155 -3.33 -4.70 2.42
N ILE A 156 -4.52 -4.81 3.03
CA ILE A 156 -4.70 -5.68 4.21
C ILE A 156 -4.34 -7.15 3.87
N PRO A 157 -4.90 -7.78 2.82
CA PRO A 157 -4.55 -9.14 2.45
C PRO A 157 -3.06 -9.26 2.08
N TYR A 158 -2.48 -8.24 1.46
CA TYR A 158 -1.05 -8.21 1.18
C TYR A 158 -0.22 -8.33 2.47
N PHE A 159 -0.50 -7.56 3.50
CA PHE A 159 0.23 -7.63 4.78
C PHE A 159 0.01 -8.93 5.54
N GLN A 160 -1.13 -9.60 5.36
CA GLN A 160 -1.44 -10.86 6.04
C GLN A 160 -0.84 -12.10 5.33
N ILE A 161 -0.86 -12.11 3.99
CA ILE A 161 -0.61 -13.32 3.19
C ILE A 161 0.76 -13.28 2.50
N SER A 162 1.29 -12.11 2.18
CA SER A 162 2.49 -11.97 1.34
C SER A 162 3.72 -12.69 1.90
N LYS A 163 4.30 -13.56 1.08
CA LYS A 163 5.57 -14.26 1.37
C LYS A 163 6.70 -13.28 1.67
N ARG A 164 6.75 -12.14 0.97
CA ARG A 164 7.76 -11.09 1.19
C ARG A 164 7.61 -10.42 2.54
N VAL A 165 6.38 -10.12 2.96
CA VAL A 165 6.11 -9.48 4.26
C VAL A 165 6.54 -10.43 5.38
N LYS A 166 6.14 -11.71 5.30
CA LYS A 166 6.53 -12.73 6.28
C LYS A 166 8.06 -12.92 6.34
N ALA A 167 8.70 -13.05 5.18
CA ALA A 167 10.16 -13.20 5.10
C ALA A 167 10.91 -11.96 5.63
N THR A 168 10.40 -10.75 5.39
CA THR A 168 11.10 -9.50 5.75
C THR A 168 10.92 -9.12 7.22
N PHE A 169 9.72 -9.28 7.77
CA PHE A 169 9.38 -8.74 9.10
C PHE A 169 9.20 -9.82 10.16
N LEU A 170 8.77 -11.03 9.79
CA LEU A 170 8.47 -12.09 10.75
C LEU A 170 9.61 -13.10 10.91
N LYS A 171 10.60 -13.09 10.00
CA LYS A 171 11.72 -14.06 9.95
C LYS A 171 11.23 -15.52 10.08
N GLU A 172 10.01 -15.80 9.62
CA GLU A 172 9.48 -17.15 9.59
C GLU A 172 10.36 -17.97 8.64
N PRO A 173 10.99 -19.07 9.11
CA PRO A 173 11.73 -19.96 8.23
C PRO A 173 10.74 -20.51 7.21
N PHE A 174 10.88 -20.05 5.97
CA PHE A 174 10.07 -20.54 4.87
C PHE A 174 10.47 -22.00 4.64
N ASP A 175 9.56 -22.95 4.91
CA ASP A 175 9.73 -24.36 4.54
C ASP A 175 9.63 -24.46 3.00
N TYR A 176 10.73 -24.08 2.35
CA TYR A 176 10.87 -24.20 0.91
C TYR A 176 10.99 -25.68 0.60
N LYS A 177 9.87 -26.32 0.24
CA LYS A 177 9.92 -27.50 -0.61
C LYS A 177 10.25 -27.02 -2.02
N PRO A 178 11.51 -27.12 -2.49
CA PRO A 178 11.78 -26.92 -3.91
C PRO A 178 10.84 -27.81 -4.71
N ALA A 179 10.33 -27.28 -5.83
CA ALA A 179 9.67 -28.13 -6.81
C ALA A 179 10.65 -29.28 -7.12
N LYS A 180 10.21 -30.52 -6.86
CA LYS A 180 10.98 -31.75 -7.05
C LYS A 180 11.36 -31.88 -8.52
N LYS A 181 12.42 -31.19 -8.98
CA LYS A 181 12.90 -31.24 -10.36
C LYS A 181 14.27 -30.55 -10.54
N GLU A 182 15.28 -30.97 -9.78
CA GLU A 182 16.66 -31.00 -10.32
C GLU A 182 17.65 -31.92 -9.57
N THR A 183 17.19 -32.83 -8.73
CA THR A 183 18.07 -33.85 -8.14
C THR A 183 18.51 -34.93 -9.13
N ALA A 184 17.91 -34.99 -10.32
CA ALA A 184 18.31 -35.96 -11.35
C ALA A 184 19.54 -35.52 -12.17
N VAL A 185 19.98 -34.27 -12.10
CA VAL A 185 21.17 -33.79 -12.84
C VAL A 185 22.43 -33.90 -11.99
N ALA A 186 22.30 -33.74 -10.67
CA ALA A 186 23.42 -33.80 -9.72
C ALA A 186 24.02 -35.21 -9.52
N SER A 187 23.32 -36.27 -9.93
CA SER A 187 23.81 -37.66 -9.84
C SER A 187 24.39 -38.20 -11.15
N ILE A 188 24.54 -37.35 -12.18
CA ILE A 188 25.10 -37.76 -13.46
C ILE A 188 26.62 -37.55 -13.40
N PRO A 189 27.45 -38.60 -13.55
CA PRO A 189 28.91 -38.45 -13.64
C PRO A 189 29.28 -37.41 -14.70
N ALA A 190 30.34 -36.63 -14.48
CA ALA A 190 30.72 -35.51 -15.35
C ALA A 190 30.90 -35.95 -16.83
N GLU A 191 31.32 -37.19 -17.08
CA GLU A 191 31.43 -37.74 -18.44
C GLU A 191 30.08 -37.92 -19.15
N ASN A 192 28.98 -38.07 -18.40
CA ASN A 192 27.63 -38.28 -18.91
C ASN A 192 26.80 -36.99 -18.99
N LEU A 193 27.27 -35.91 -18.36
CA LEU A 193 26.63 -34.59 -18.41
C LEU A 193 26.58 -34.07 -19.86
N PHE A 194 27.69 -34.13 -20.59
CA PHE A 194 27.75 -33.67 -21.99
C PHE A 194 26.82 -34.46 -22.93
N ARG A 195 26.74 -35.78 -22.77
CA ARG A 195 25.80 -36.64 -23.54
C ARG A 195 24.33 -36.30 -23.24
N THR A 196 24.01 -36.06 -21.97
CA THR A 196 22.62 -35.77 -21.54
C THR A 196 22.16 -34.39 -22.01
N TYR A 197 23.05 -33.39 -21.98
CA TYR A 197 22.75 -32.04 -22.48
C TYR A 197 22.57 -32.00 -24.01
N HIS A 198 23.40 -32.73 -24.77
CA HIS A 198 23.23 -32.83 -26.23
C HIS A 198 21.93 -33.54 -26.61
N ASN A 199 21.59 -34.66 -25.97
CA ASN A 199 20.33 -35.35 -26.27
C ASN A 199 19.08 -34.53 -25.93
N LYS A 200 19.08 -33.80 -24.80
CA LYS A 200 17.96 -32.88 -24.47
C LYS A 200 17.81 -31.75 -25.48
N ARG A 201 18.90 -31.14 -25.95
CA ARG A 201 18.84 -30.12 -27.01
C ARG A 201 18.32 -30.72 -28.32
N VAL A 202 18.77 -31.90 -28.72
CA VAL A 202 18.31 -32.57 -29.95
C VAL A 202 16.81 -32.89 -29.89
N VAL A 203 16.30 -33.34 -28.73
CA VAL A 203 14.86 -33.61 -28.53
C VAL A 203 14.03 -32.33 -28.52
N LEU A 204 14.50 -31.26 -27.86
CA LEU A 204 13.81 -29.96 -27.84
C LEU A 204 13.79 -29.30 -29.23
N VAL A 205 14.89 -29.39 -29.98
CA VAL A 205 14.96 -28.87 -31.36
C VAL A 205 14.05 -29.68 -32.29
N LYS A 206 14.04 -31.02 -32.20
CA LYS A 206 13.11 -31.87 -32.97
C LYS A 206 11.65 -31.60 -32.61
N GLY A 207 11.34 -31.42 -31.33
CA GLY A 207 9.98 -31.11 -30.86
C GLY A 207 9.48 -29.75 -31.33
N LYS A 208 10.36 -28.74 -31.39
CA LYS A 208 10.03 -27.39 -31.89
C LYS A 208 9.82 -27.40 -33.41
N ARG A 209 10.70 -28.07 -34.17
CA ARG A 209 10.58 -28.23 -35.64
C ARG A 209 9.29 -28.96 -36.05
N ARG A 210 8.88 -29.99 -35.30
CA ARG A 210 7.64 -30.75 -35.53
C ARG A 210 6.36 -29.94 -35.25
N LYS A 211 6.43 -29.00 -34.29
CA LYS A 211 5.32 -28.06 -34.01
C LYS A 211 5.23 -26.94 -35.04
N GLU A 212 6.36 -26.47 -35.57
CA GLU A 212 6.37 -25.48 -36.66
C GLU A 212 5.89 -26.08 -37.99
N LEU A 213 6.23 -27.35 -38.29
CA LEU A 213 5.71 -28.07 -39.47
C LEU A 213 4.20 -28.31 -39.40
N LYS A 214 3.61 -28.49 -38.21
CA LYS A 214 2.15 -28.61 -38.03
C LYS A 214 1.40 -27.27 -38.10
N LYS A 215 2.10 -26.14 -38.10
CA LYS A 215 1.50 -24.79 -38.15
C LYS A 215 1.57 -24.13 -39.52
N ARG A 216 2.21 -24.77 -40.52
CA ARG A 216 2.13 -24.29 -41.90
C ARG A 216 0.87 -24.87 -42.53
N PRO A 217 -0.13 -24.04 -42.91
CA PRO A 217 -1.19 -24.54 -43.78
C PRO A 217 -0.53 -24.95 -45.10
N PHE A 218 -0.91 -26.14 -45.58
CA PHE A 218 -0.61 -26.58 -46.93
C PHE A 218 -1.27 -25.56 -47.89
N SER A 219 -0.47 -24.73 -48.57
CA SER A 219 -0.94 -24.05 -49.78
C SER A 219 -0.55 -24.95 -50.95
N ASP A 220 -1.47 -25.83 -51.35
CA ASP A 220 -1.46 -26.39 -52.69
C ASP A 220 -2.28 -25.44 -53.57
N ASN A 221 -1.66 -24.99 -54.67
CA ASN A 221 -2.25 -24.38 -55.87
C ASN A 221 -3.44 -23.42 -55.72
#